data_AF-A0A934LDP1-F1
#
_entry.id   AF-A0A934LDP1-F1
#
_cell.length_a   1.000
_cell.length_b   1.000
_cell.length_c   1.000
_cell.angle_alpha   90.00
_cell.angle_beta   90.00
_cell.angle_gamma   90.00
#
_symmetry.space_group_name_H-M   'P 1'
#
loop_
_entity.id
_entity.type
_entity.pdbx_description
1 polymer ?
#
loop_
_entity_poly.entity_id
_entity_poly.type
_entity_poly.pdbx_seq_one_letter_code
_entity_poly.pdbx_strand_id
1 'polypeptide(L)'
;MWSWIKRIFLLALCLTLLAAAVLAWRAFSPVALRSDPADFSIKPGSSLRSATRQMVESGVELNVWQFNLLGRLLGKAGAIKAGSYEVGRGITPLALLNKLTAGEVTLTEVVLIEGWSFRQMRAVLNVEPGLMHDSAALSDAEIMASLGAAGRSPEGLFFP
;
A
#
# COMPACT_ATOMS: atom_id res chain seq x y z
N MET A 1 -45.38 -27.80 -7.24
CA MET A 1 -44.67 -26.58 -7.71
C MET A 1 -44.02 -25.78 -6.56
N TRP A 2 -44.75 -25.47 -5.48
CA TRP A 2 -44.22 -24.70 -4.33
C TRP A 2 -43.04 -25.36 -3.58
N SER A 3 -43.04 -26.69 -3.43
CA SER A 3 -41.96 -27.43 -2.77
C SER A 3 -40.62 -27.38 -3.52
N TRP A 4 -40.66 -27.24 -4.85
CA TRP A 4 -39.47 -27.12 -5.69
C TRP A 4 -38.85 -25.72 -5.59
N ILE A 5 -39.69 -24.67 -5.56
CA ILE A 5 -39.24 -23.29 -5.33
C ILE A 5 -38.58 -23.17 -3.95
N LYS A 6 -39.19 -23.74 -2.90
CA LYS A 6 -38.58 -23.80 -1.55
C LYS A 6 -37.21 -24.49 -1.55
N ARG A 7 -37.08 -25.62 -2.27
CA ARG A 7 -35.81 -26.36 -2.38
C ARG A 7 -34.74 -25.56 -3.11
N ILE A 8 -35.09 -24.91 -4.22
CA ILE A 8 -34.16 -24.03 -4.98
C ILE A 8 -33.73 -22.85 -4.11
N PHE A 9 -34.67 -22.22 -3.40
CA PHE A 9 -34.36 -21.12 -2.49
C PHE A 9 -33.45 -21.55 -1.33
N LEU A 10 -33.72 -22.70 -0.71
CA LEU A 10 -32.88 -23.27 0.35
C LEU A 10 -31.48 -23.62 -0.17
N LEU A 11 -31.38 -24.19 -1.38
CA LEU A 11 -30.08 -24.48 -2.01
C LEU A 11 -29.30 -23.20 -2.30
N ALA A 12 -29.94 -22.16 -2.84
CA ALA A 12 -29.33 -20.86 -3.08
C ALA A 12 -28.83 -20.21 -1.78
N LEU A 13 -29.65 -20.24 -0.72
CA LEU A 13 -29.26 -19.74 0.61
C LEU A 13 -28.10 -20.52 1.21
N CYS A 14 -28.09 -21.85 1.05
CA CYS A 14 -27.00 -22.68 1.54
C CYS A 14 -25.70 -22.35 0.79
N LEU A 15 -25.77 -22.16 -0.53
CA LEU A 15 -24.63 -21.76 -1.38
C LEU A 15 -24.07 -20.38 -0.99
N THR A 16 -24.93 -19.40 -0.70
CA THR A 16 -24.48 -18.07 -0.29
C THR A 16 -23.82 -18.10 1.09
N LEU A 17 -24.37 -18.86 2.04
CA LEU A 17 -23.76 -19.05 3.36
C LEU A 17 -22.39 -19.75 3.26
N LEU A 18 -22.28 -20.77 2.41
CA LEU A 18 -21.05 -21.51 2.20
C LEU A 18 -19.98 -20.61 1.54
N ALA A 19 -20.37 -19.81 0.55
CA ALA A 19 -19.50 -18.81 -0.05
C ALA A 19 -19.03 -17.76 0.98
N ALA A 20 -19.93 -17.27 1.83
CA ALA A 20 -19.60 -16.33 2.90
C ALA A 20 -18.62 -16.94 3.92
N ALA A 21 -18.82 -18.20 4.30
CA ALA A 21 -17.94 -18.92 5.21
C ALA A 21 -16.52 -19.09 4.62
N VAL A 22 -16.41 -19.42 3.33
CA VAL A 22 -15.11 -19.52 2.63
C VAL A 22 -14.40 -18.17 2.57
N LEU A 23 -15.13 -17.08 2.30
CA LEU A 23 -14.57 -15.73 2.29
C LEU A 23 -14.09 -15.30 3.68
N ALA A 24 -14.88 -15.60 4.72
CA ALA A 24 -14.48 -15.33 6.09
C ALA A 24 -13.22 -16.12 6.47
N TRP A 25 -13.18 -17.42 6.17
CA TRP A 25 -12.01 -18.26 6.41
C TRP A 25 -10.75 -17.71 5.73
N ARG A 26 -10.86 -17.28 4.46
CA ARG A 26 -9.76 -16.64 3.72
C ARG A 26 -9.30 -15.33 4.37
N ALA A 27 -10.21 -14.53 4.92
CA ALA A 27 -9.87 -13.26 5.57
C ALA A 27 -9.09 -13.42 6.88
N PHE A 28 -9.23 -14.57 7.55
CA PHE A 28 -8.48 -14.93 8.76
C PHE A 28 -7.31 -15.89 8.51
N SER A 29 -7.18 -16.42 7.29
CA SER A 29 -6.05 -17.26 6.92
C SER A 29 -4.80 -16.40 6.69
N PRO A 30 -3.61 -16.85 7.11
CA PRO A 30 -2.37 -16.15 6.84
C PRO A 30 -2.15 -15.90 5.35
N VAL A 31 -1.67 -14.70 5.02
CA VAL A 31 -1.22 -14.35 3.68
C VAL A 31 0.14 -14.99 3.43
N ALA A 32 0.32 -15.61 2.27
CA ALA A 32 1.63 -16.09 1.85
C ALA A 32 2.49 -14.91 1.39
N LEU A 33 3.73 -14.86 1.85
CA LEU A 33 4.70 -13.82 1.53
C LEU A 33 5.90 -14.44 0.83
N ARG A 34 6.40 -13.81 -0.23
CA ARG A 34 7.61 -14.25 -0.93
C ARG A 34 8.88 -14.01 -0.14
N SER A 35 8.92 -12.94 0.65
CA SER A 35 10.01 -12.60 1.58
C SER A 35 9.46 -12.42 2.99
N ASP A 36 10.32 -12.56 4.00
CA ASP A 36 9.99 -12.30 5.40
C ASP A 36 11.12 -11.46 6.04
N PRO A 37 10.88 -10.18 6.34
CA PRO A 37 9.64 -9.45 6.09
C PRO A 37 9.38 -9.14 4.60
N ALA A 38 8.14 -8.83 4.25
CA ALA A 38 7.74 -8.36 2.92
C ALA A 38 7.54 -6.85 2.94
N ASP A 39 8.34 -6.16 2.12
CA ASP A 39 8.32 -4.71 1.98
C ASP A 39 7.55 -4.30 0.73
N PHE A 40 6.66 -3.32 0.89
CA PHE A 40 5.91 -2.77 -0.22
C PHE A 40 5.56 -1.31 -0.01
N SER A 41 5.41 -0.57 -1.11
CA SER A 41 5.02 0.84 -1.10
C SER A 41 3.68 1.05 -1.78
N ILE A 42 2.84 1.91 -1.20
CA ILE A 42 1.55 2.30 -1.75
C ILE A 42 1.63 3.76 -2.21
N LYS A 43 1.45 3.98 -3.51
CA LYS A 43 1.48 5.33 -4.11
C LYS A 43 0.33 6.22 -3.61
N PRO A 44 0.55 7.54 -3.43
CA PRO A 44 -0.51 8.51 -3.15
C PRO A 44 -1.67 8.43 -4.16
N GLY A 45 -2.91 8.56 -3.67
CA GLY A 45 -4.11 8.45 -4.51
C GLY A 45 -4.47 7.04 -4.98
N SER A 46 -3.73 6.00 -4.55
CA SER A 46 -4.05 4.62 -4.89
C SER A 46 -5.39 4.19 -4.29
N SER A 47 -6.32 3.71 -5.13
CA SER A 47 -7.49 2.97 -4.65
C SER A 47 -7.07 1.65 -4.00
N LEU A 48 -7.92 1.07 -3.14
CA LEU A 48 -7.69 -0.27 -2.56
C LEU A 48 -7.30 -1.32 -3.61
N ARG A 49 -7.94 -1.30 -4.79
CA ARG A 49 -7.61 -2.22 -5.89
C ARG A 49 -6.21 -1.98 -6.45
N SER A 50 -5.79 -0.72 -6.59
CA SER A 50 -4.44 -0.37 -7.05
C SER A 50 -3.38 -0.73 -6.01
N ALA A 51 -3.63 -0.39 -4.74
CA ALA A 51 -2.78 -0.72 -3.62
C ALA A 51 -2.55 -2.24 -3.50
N THR A 52 -3.62 -3.04 -3.61
CA THR A 52 -3.49 -4.51 -3.56
C THR A 52 -2.62 -5.05 -4.70
N ARG A 53 -2.67 -4.42 -5.88
CA ARG A 53 -1.85 -4.84 -7.01
C ARG A 53 -0.37 -4.55 -6.76
N GLN A 54 -0.06 -3.37 -6.23
CA GLN A 54 1.30 -2.98 -5.83
C GLN A 54 1.86 -3.97 -4.78
N MET A 55 1.02 -4.41 -3.85
CA MET A 55 1.38 -5.44 -2.85
C MET A 55 1.65 -6.81 -3.49
N VAL A 56 0.83 -7.23 -4.45
CA VAL A 56 1.05 -8.51 -5.17
C VAL A 56 2.32 -8.47 -6.01
N GLU A 57 2.61 -7.35 -6.66
CA GLU A 57 3.82 -7.13 -7.44
C GLU A 57 5.10 -7.16 -6.57
N SER A 58 4.99 -6.73 -5.31
CA SER A 58 6.07 -6.79 -4.31
C SER A 58 6.17 -8.12 -3.56
N GLY A 59 5.31 -9.09 -3.87
CA GLY A 59 5.40 -10.45 -3.33
C GLY A 59 4.48 -10.78 -2.16
N VAL A 60 3.47 -9.95 -1.89
CA VAL A 60 2.37 -10.27 -0.97
C VAL A 60 1.29 -11.03 -1.73
N GLU A 61 1.16 -12.33 -1.51
CA GLU A 61 0.27 -13.19 -2.31
C GLU A 61 -1.20 -13.04 -1.92
N LEU A 62 -1.84 -11.98 -2.44
CA LEU A 62 -3.24 -11.68 -2.22
C LEU A 62 -4.07 -11.81 -3.50
N ASN A 63 -5.31 -12.26 -3.33
CA ASN A 63 -6.30 -12.13 -4.39
C ASN A 63 -6.88 -10.70 -4.38
N VAL A 64 -6.60 -9.94 -5.44
CA VAL A 64 -7.03 -8.54 -5.60
C VAL A 64 -8.53 -8.35 -5.42
N TRP A 65 -9.34 -9.26 -5.96
CA TRP A 65 -10.80 -9.18 -5.85
C TRP A 65 -11.30 -9.47 -4.43
N GLN A 66 -10.76 -10.50 -3.78
CA GLN A 66 -11.15 -10.88 -2.42
C GLN A 66 -10.79 -9.78 -1.41
N PHE A 67 -9.58 -9.23 -1.51
CA PHE A 67 -9.12 -8.17 -0.60
C PHE A 67 -9.88 -6.86 -0.84
N ASN A 68 -10.18 -6.53 -2.11
CA ASN A 68 -11.02 -5.37 -2.42
C ASN A 68 -12.45 -5.52 -1.86
N LEU A 69 -13.04 -6.70 -2.00
CA LEU A 69 -14.36 -7.00 -1.45
C LEU A 69 -14.36 -6.88 0.08
N LEU A 70 -13.35 -7.44 0.76
CA LEU A 70 -13.20 -7.35 2.21
C LEU A 70 -13.17 -5.89 2.67
N GLY A 71 -12.34 -5.05 2.04
CA GLY A 71 -12.27 -3.64 2.38
C GLY A 71 -13.56 -2.87 2.10
N ARG A 72 -14.34 -3.27 1.08
CA ARG A 72 -15.65 -2.68 0.81
C ARG A 72 -16.70 -3.09 1.83
N LEU A 73 -16.76 -4.37 2.18
CA LEU A 73 -17.69 -4.89 3.21
C LEU A 73 -17.45 -4.25 4.58
N LEU A 74 -16.18 -3.97 4.91
CA LEU A 74 -15.79 -3.34 6.16
C LEU A 74 -15.83 -1.79 6.11
N GLY A 75 -16.21 -1.19 4.98
CA GLY A 75 -16.22 0.27 4.82
C GLY A 75 -14.83 0.93 4.83
N LYS A 76 -13.75 0.15 4.68
CA LYS A 76 -12.36 0.61 4.76
C LYS A 76 -11.70 0.88 3.41
N ALA A 77 -12.39 0.62 2.30
CA ALA A 77 -11.83 0.72 0.96
C ALA A 77 -11.27 2.10 0.57
N GLY A 78 -11.80 3.18 1.16
CA GLY A 78 -11.33 4.55 0.94
C GLY A 78 -10.41 5.10 2.04
N ALA A 79 -10.15 4.34 3.10
CA ALA A 79 -9.43 4.82 4.28
C ALA A 79 -7.93 4.44 4.28
N ILE A 80 -7.46 3.80 3.21
CA ILE A 80 -6.08 3.32 3.08
C ILE A 80 -5.13 4.51 2.94
N LYS A 81 -4.02 4.44 3.65
CA LYS A 81 -2.97 5.47 3.62
C LYS A 81 -1.86 5.05 2.67
N ALA A 82 -1.36 6.03 1.93
CA ALA A 82 -0.13 5.86 1.15
C ALA A 82 1.08 5.80 2.08
N GLY A 83 2.15 5.15 1.63
CA GLY A 83 3.38 4.98 2.40
C GLY A 83 4.06 3.64 2.17
N SER A 84 5.22 3.48 2.79
CA SER A 84 5.98 2.23 2.82
C SER A 84 5.51 1.39 4.01
N TYR A 85 5.35 0.09 3.79
CA TYR A 85 4.89 -0.85 4.80
C TYR A 85 5.76 -2.09 4.79
N GLU A 86 6.04 -2.59 5.98
CA GLU A 86 6.69 -3.87 6.21
C GLU A 86 5.67 -4.83 6.86
N VAL A 87 5.56 -6.05 6.34
CA VAL A 87 4.70 -7.09 6.92
C VAL A 87 5.42 -8.42 7.07
N GLY A 88 5.34 -9.00 8.26
CA GLY A 88 5.91 -10.31 8.56
C GLY A 88 4.96 -11.46 8.26
N ARG A 89 5.51 -12.68 8.29
CA ARG A 89 4.72 -13.93 8.18
C ARG A 89 3.62 -14.00 9.23
N GLY A 90 2.50 -14.62 8.84
CA GLY A 90 1.35 -14.80 9.72
C GLY A 90 0.34 -13.64 9.68
N ILE A 91 0.64 -12.55 8.96
CA ILE A 91 -0.33 -11.47 8.78
C ILE A 91 -1.57 -11.97 8.03
N THR A 92 -2.75 -11.66 8.55
CA THR A 92 -4.03 -12.00 7.91
C THR A 92 -4.49 -10.86 7.01
N PRO A 93 -5.33 -11.10 5.98
CA PRO A 93 -5.93 -10.03 5.19
C PRO A 93 -6.64 -8.96 6.04
N LEU A 94 -7.30 -9.36 7.13
CA LEU A 94 -7.94 -8.43 8.03
C LEU A 94 -6.92 -7.55 8.79
N ALA A 95 -5.88 -8.16 9.35
CA ALA A 95 -4.82 -7.43 10.05
C ALA A 95 -4.06 -6.49 9.12
N LEU A 96 -3.78 -6.94 7.91
CA LEU A 96 -3.16 -6.15 6.85
C LEU A 96 -4.02 -4.93 6.48
N LEU A 97 -5.31 -5.14 6.22
CA LEU A 97 -6.23 -4.04 5.94
C LEU A 97 -6.28 -3.03 7.11
N ASN A 98 -6.26 -3.51 8.35
CA ASN A 98 -6.20 -2.65 9.53
C ASN A 98 -4.93 -1.81 9.54
N LYS A 99 -3.76 -2.43 9.36
CA LYS A 99 -2.44 -1.77 9.28
C LYS A 99 -2.43 -0.64 8.23
N LEU A 100 -2.96 -0.93 7.04
CA LEU A 100 -3.07 0.02 5.93
C LEU A 100 -4.01 1.20 6.23
N THR A 101 -5.08 0.96 6.98
CA THR A 101 -6.07 2.00 7.34
C THR A 101 -5.65 2.83 8.55
N ALA A 102 -4.89 2.23 9.45
CA ALA A 102 -4.27 2.91 10.59
C ALA A 102 -3.10 3.80 10.14
N GLY A 103 -2.49 3.49 8.98
CA GLY A 103 -1.31 4.19 8.52
C GLY A 103 -0.07 3.82 9.33
N GLU A 104 0.01 2.56 9.79
CA GLU A 104 1.21 2.00 10.45
C GLU A 104 2.31 1.75 9.41
N VAL A 105 2.81 2.86 8.85
CA VAL A 105 3.88 2.89 7.85
C VAL A 105 5.24 2.67 8.51
N THR A 106 6.14 2.06 7.75
CA THR A 106 7.56 1.99 8.10
C THR A 106 8.20 3.32 7.70
N LEU A 107 8.77 4.04 8.67
CA LEU A 107 9.47 5.29 8.42
C LEU A 107 10.95 5.00 8.16
N THR A 108 11.50 5.61 7.12
CA THR A 108 12.95 5.64 6.87
C THR A 108 13.45 7.02 7.27
N GLU A 109 14.51 7.05 8.08
CA GLU A 109 15.14 8.29 8.51
C GLU A 109 16.27 8.66 7.54
N VAL A 110 16.28 9.93 7.13
CA VAL A 110 17.38 10.49 6.35
C VAL A 110 17.81 11.77 7.05
N VAL A 111 19.06 11.82 7.52
CA VAL A 111 19.59 12.96 8.27
C VAL A 111 20.23 13.94 7.30
N LEU A 112 19.74 15.17 7.30
CA LEU A 112 20.34 16.29 6.58
C LEU A 112 21.17 17.13 7.55
N ILE A 113 22.45 17.32 7.25
CA ILE A 113 23.34 18.06 8.12
C ILE A 113 23.30 19.54 7.74
N GLU A 114 23.26 20.41 8.75
CA GLU A 114 23.34 21.85 8.56
C GLU A 114 24.63 22.24 7.79
N GLY A 115 24.48 23.17 6.85
CA GLY A 115 25.58 23.63 5.99
C GLY A 115 25.86 22.75 4.77
N TRP A 116 25.11 21.66 4.56
CA TRP A 116 25.18 20.91 3.31
C TRP A 116 24.68 21.69 2.10
N SER A 117 25.39 21.53 0.98
CA SER A 117 24.93 21.95 -0.34
C SER A 117 23.76 21.10 -0.83
N PHE A 118 22.95 21.65 -1.72
CA PHE A 118 21.85 20.93 -2.37
C PHE A 118 22.31 19.62 -3.02
N ARG A 119 23.50 19.63 -3.64
CA ARG A 119 24.10 18.44 -4.26
C ARG A 119 24.40 17.33 -3.23
N GLN A 120 24.90 17.67 -2.05
CA GLN A 120 25.19 16.70 -0.99
C GLN A 120 23.90 16.10 -0.43
N MET A 121 22.89 16.94 -0.18
CA MET A 121 21.55 16.47 0.20
C MET A 121 20.98 15.51 -0.85
N ARG A 122 21.05 15.85 -2.15
CA ARG A 122 20.61 14.96 -3.23
C ARG A 122 21.39 13.64 -3.27
N ALA A 123 22.69 13.67 -3.00
CA ALA A 123 23.51 12.47 -3.00
C ALA A 123 23.04 11.48 -1.93
N VAL A 124 22.72 11.96 -0.72
CA VAL A 124 22.19 11.11 0.36
C VAL A 124 20.80 10.57 0.00
N LEU A 125 19.88 11.43 -0.44
CA LEU A 125 18.54 10.98 -0.86
C LEU A 125 18.55 9.94 -1.98
N ASN A 126 19.55 9.99 -2.87
CA ASN A 126 19.68 9.07 -3.99
C ASN A 126 20.29 7.71 -3.62
N VAL A 127 20.89 7.56 -2.43
CA VAL A 127 21.44 6.28 -1.97
C VAL A 127 20.52 5.55 -0.99
N GLU A 128 19.48 6.22 -0.49
CA GLU A 128 18.57 5.67 0.51
C GLU A 128 17.57 4.67 -0.11
N PRO A 129 17.66 3.37 0.23
CA PRO A 129 16.85 2.33 -0.41
C PRO A 129 15.35 2.43 -0.06
N GLY A 130 15.00 3.12 1.02
CA GLY A 130 13.62 3.34 1.44
C GLY A 130 12.86 4.42 0.63
N LEU A 131 13.55 5.12 -0.28
CA LEU A 131 12.98 6.20 -1.08
C LEU A 131 12.72 5.77 -2.52
N MET A 132 11.62 6.28 -3.09
CA MET A 132 11.43 6.23 -4.55
C MET A 132 12.28 7.34 -5.18
N HIS A 133 13.24 6.96 -6.02
CA HIS A 133 14.18 7.88 -6.65
C HIS A 133 13.61 8.59 -7.89
N ASP A 134 12.38 9.11 -7.81
CA ASP A 134 11.68 9.75 -8.93
C ASP A 134 12.41 11.01 -9.44
N SER A 135 13.16 11.69 -8.56
CA SER A 135 13.94 12.90 -8.89
C SER A 135 15.40 12.63 -9.27
N ALA A 136 15.87 11.37 -9.26
CA ALA A 136 17.28 11.07 -9.49
C ALA A 136 17.76 11.47 -10.89
N ALA A 137 16.90 11.34 -11.90
CA ALA A 137 17.20 11.71 -13.28
C ALA A 137 16.94 13.19 -13.59
N LEU A 138 16.31 13.94 -12.69
CA LEU A 138 15.93 15.33 -12.91
C LEU A 138 17.12 16.26 -12.65
N SER A 139 17.23 17.30 -13.48
CA SER A 139 18.12 18.44 -13.24
C SER A 139 17.60 19.29 -12.07
N ASP A 140 18.49 20.08 -11.48
CA ASP A 140 18.14 20.98 -10.39
C ASP A 140 17.03 21.96 -10.80
N ALA A 141 17.05 22.45 -12.05
CA ALA A 141 16.01 23.33 -12.58
C ALA A 141 14.64 22.65 -12.68
N GLU A 142 14.58 21.39 -13.12
CA GLU A 142 13.34 20.62 -13.22
C GLU A 142 12.75 20.29 -11.84
N ILE A 143 13.61 19.97 -10.86
CA ILE A 143 13.19 19.77 -9.47
C ILE A 143 12.59 21.06 -8.91
N MET A 144 13.28 22.18 -9.07
CA MET A 144 12.80 23.47 -8.59
C MET A 144 11.49 23.90 -9.26
N ALA A 145 11.33 23.62 -10.57
CA ALA A 145 10.06 23.83 -11.25
C ALA A 145 8.93 22.96 -10.68
N SER A 146 9.20 21.68 -10.38
CA SER A 146 8.23 20.76 -9.78
C SER A 146 7.79 21.17 -8.36
N LEU A 147 8.68 21.85 -7.63
CA LEU A 147 8.40 22.42 -6.30
C LEU A 147 7.73 23.80 -6.35
N GLY A 148 7.42 24.34 -7.54
CA GLY A 148 6.82 25.67 -7.69
C GLY A 148 7.80 26.83 -7.51
N ALA A 149 9.10 26.58 -7.55
CA ALA A 149 10.18 27.54 -7.35
C ALA A 149 11.07 27.69 -8.60
N ALA A 150 10.47 27.62 -9.79
CA ALA A 150 11.15 27.75 -11.07
C ALA A 150 12.03 29.01 -11.14
N GLY A 151 13.25 28.86 -11.68
CA GLY A 151 14.21 29.96 -11.85
C GLY A 151 14.95 30.39 -10.57
N ARG A 152 14.66 29.79 -9.41
CA ARG A 152 15.41 30.02 -8.16
C ARG A 152 16.55 29.00 -8.03
N SER A 153 17.66 29.44 -7.44
CA SER A 153 18.72 28.52 -7.02
C SER A 153 18.20 27.60 -5.92
N PRO A 154 18.46 26.28 -5.96
CA PRO A 154 18.06 25.35 -4.92
C PRO A 154 18.82 25.55 -3.61
N GLU A 155 19.99 26.19 -3.63
CA GLU A 155 20.81 26.41 -2.44
C GLU A 155 20.11 27.28 -1.39
N GLY A 156 20.16 26.84 -0.12
CA GLY A 156 19.58 27.54 1.02
C GLY A 156 18.04 27.54 1.09
N LEU A 157 17.35 26.81 0.21
CA LEU A 157 15.88 26.69 0.22
C LEU A 157 15.35 25.43 0.92
N PHE A 158 16.24 24.51 1.29
CA PHE A 158 15.90 23.27 1.97
C PHE A 158 16.32 23.37 3.43
N PHE A 159 15.37 23.13 4.34
CA PHE A 159 15.62 23.12 5.77
C PHE A 159 16.25 21.77 6.16
N PRO A 160 17.39 21.75 6.88
CA PRO A 160 17.93 20.53 7.48
C PRO A 160 17.07 20.04 8.65
#